data_AF-C1A7T0-F1
#
_entry.id   AF-C1A7T0-F1
#
_cell.length_a   1.000
_cell.length_b   1.000
_cell.length_c   1.000
_cell.angle_alpha   90.00
_cell.angle_beta   90.00
_cell.angle_gamma   90.00
#
_symmetry.space_group_name_H-M   'P 1'
#
loop_
_entity.id
_entity.type
_entity.pdbx_description
1 polymer ?
#
loop_
_entity_poly.entity_id
_entity_poly.type
_entity_poly.pdbx_seq_one_letter_code
_entity_poly.pdbx_strand_id
1 'polypeptide(L)'
;MRGHAWPSRVRGTVAAMAVVVLSACAKQVVSSGTTLPGASPVPSVTTDDPSTFGSATGKGAIEGFLKAVNAQDLQGMSALWGNAKGLARDQFKREELEKRLIVMQCLIQHDKAVFPEDRPRLVTGGRQEFLIELTKQGASARTSITTVQGPGGRWLVEDVDVAKLRDFCR
;
A
#
# COMPACT_ATOMS: atom_id res chain seq x y z
N MET A 1 48.74 -15.67 3.63
CA MET A 1 48.82 -16.31 4.97
C MET A 1 49.21 -15.24 5.99
N ARG A 2 48.62 -15.26 7.19
CA ARG A 2 48.44 -14.18 8.21
C ARG A 2 47.10 -13.45 8.02
N GLY A 3 46.03 -13.63 8.80
CA GLY A 3 45.84 -14.28 10.09
C GLY A 3 45.65 -13.24 11.20
N HIS A 4 44.48 -12.59 11.25
CA HIS A 4 44.08 -11.74 12.38
C HIS A 4 42.73 -12.20 12.94
N ALA A 5 42.82 -12.74 14.15
CA ALA A 5 41.72 -13.22 14.98
C ALA A 5 41.04 -12.04 15.68
N TRP A 6 39.72 -12.14 15.86
CA TRP A 6 38.95 -11.25 16.73
C TRP A 6 38.39 -12.05 17.92
N PRO A 7 38.44 -11.54 19.16
CA PRO A 7 38.13 -12.32 20.33
C PRO A 7 36.62 -12.44 20.57
N SER A 8 36.18 -13.68 20.70
CA SER A 8 34.92 -14.10 21.29
C SER A 8 34.91 -13.81 22.80
N ARG A 9 33.88 -13.11 23.28
CA ARG A 9 33.62 -12.96 24.72
C ARG A 9 32.55 -13.96 25.15
N VAL A 10 32.85 -14.65 26.24
CA VAL A 10 32.24 -15.88 26.73
C VAL A 10 31.44 -15.59 28.02
N ARG A 11 30.32 -16.31 28.18
CA ARG A 11 29.58 -16.74 29.39
C ARG A 11 29.07 -15.71 30.42
N GLY A 12 27.76 -15.80 30.63
CA GLY A 12 27.15 -15.78 31.96
C GLY A 12 26.03 -16.81 32.00
N THR A 13 26.12 -17.80 32.89
CA THR A 13 25.12 -18.85 33.13
C THR A 13 24.68 -18.78 34.60
N VAL A 14 23.51 -19.37 34.89
CA VAL A 14 22.93 -19.72 36.21
C VAL A 14 22.15 -18.54 36.87
N ALA A 15 20.91 -18.64 37.37
CA ALA A 15 20.22 -19.75 38.04
C ALA A 15 18.68 -19.69 37.86
N ALA A 16 18.06 -20.84 38.09
CA ALA A 16 16.62 -21.10 38.16
C ALA A 16 15.96 -20.56 39.45
N MET A 17 14.66 -20.21 39.40
CA MET A 17 13.61 -20.88 40.18
C MET A 17 12.22 -20.31 39.85
N ALA A 18 11.25 -21.21 39.81
CA ALA A 18 9.85 -21.01 39.46
C ALA A 18 8.99 -20.61 40.66
N VAL A 19 7.95 -19.80 40.45
CA VAL A 19 6.66 -19.93 41.17
C VAL A 19 5.52 -19.60 40.20
N VAL A 20 4.56 -20.53 40.14
CA VAL A 20 3.31 -20.52 39.39
C VAL A 20 2.28 -19.66 40.13
N VAL A 21 1.57 -18.77 39.41
CA VAL A 21 0.25 -18.27 39.84
C VAL A 21 -0.70 -18.33 38.65
N LEU A 22 -1.77 -19.10 38.84
CA LEU A 22 -2.85 -19.35 37.88
C LEU A 22 -3.64 -18.08 37.61
N SER A 23 -3.95 -17.81 36.34
CA SER A 23 -5.10 -16.97 36.01
C SER A 23 -5.80 -17.41 34.73
N ALA A 24 -7.11 -17.58 34.87
CA ALA A 24 -8.17 -17.65 33.88
C ALA A 24 -8.25 -18.86 32.94
N CYS A 25 -9.20 -19.74 33.29
CA CYS A 25 -9.95 -20.59 32.37
C CYS A 25 -10.52 -19.79 31.20
N ALA A 26 -10.26 -20.24 29.97
CA ALA A 26 -11.31 -20.64 29.03
C ALA A 26 -10.67 -21.45 27.89
N LYS A 27 -10.86 -22.77 27.95
CA LYS A 27 -10.62 -23.66 26.83
C LYS A 27 -11.61 -23.32 25.71
N GLN A 28 -11.09 -23.37 24.49
CA GLN A 28 -11.83 -23.23 23.26
C GLN A 28 -13.04 -24.17 23.26
N VAL A 29 -14.23 -23.59 23.18
CA VAL A 29 -15.40 -24.31 22.68
C VAL A 29 -15.42 -24.06 21.18
N VAL A 30 -15.21 -25.15 20.45
CA VAL A 30 -15.55 -25.32 19.05
C VAL A 30 -16.98 -24.79 18.86
N SER A 31 -17.14 -23.63 18.23
CA SER A 31 -18.45 -23.26 17.69
C SER A 31 -18.68 -24.10 16.45
N SER A 32 -19.33 -25.24 16.68
CA SER A 32 -20.09 -25.94 15.66
C SER A 32 -20.92 -24.93 14.89
N GLY A 33 -20.70 -24.87 13.58
CA GLY A 33 -21.56 -24.13 12.68
C GLY A 33 -22.96 -24.72 12.71
N THR A 34 -23.86 -24.07 13.44
CA THR A 34 -25.29 -24.18 13.20
C THR A 34 -25.60 -23.22 12.06
N THR A 35 -25.71 -23.76 10.85
CA THR A 35 -26.32 -23.09 9.70
C THR A 35 -27.78 -22.82 10.02
N LEU A 36 -28.10 -21.58 10.43
CA LEU A 36 -29.43 -21.02 10.28
C LEU A 36 -29.60 -20.59 8.82
N PRO A 37 -30.63 -21.05 8.10
CA PRO A 37 -30.98 -20.45 6.81
C PRO A 37 -31.61 -19.09 7.10
N GLY A 38 -30.89 -17.99 6.78
CA GLY A 38 -31.50 -16.66 6.73
C GLY A 38 -30.73 -15.48 7.33
N ALA A 39 -29.47 -15.62 7.74
CA ALA A 39 -28.67 -14.47 8.16
C ALA A 39 -27.70 -14.06 7.05
N SER A 40 -27.96 -12.91 6.41
CA SER A 40 -27.02 -12.27 5.49
C SER A 40 -25.66 -12.04 6.17
N PRO A 41 -24.53 -12.31 5.51
CA PRO A 41 -23.23 -11.98 6.08
C PRO A 41 -23.11 -10.46 6.21
N VAL A 42 -23.07 -9.97 7.45
CA VAL A 42 -22.72 -8.59 7.74
C VAL A 42 -21.22 -8.46 7.48
N PRO A 43 -20.75 -7.59 6.56
CA PRO A 43 -19.33 -7.38 6.39
C PRO A 43 -18.75 -6.82 7.69
N SER A 44 -17.80 -7.53 8.29
CA SER A 44 -16.96 -7.00 9.35
C SER A 44 -16.09 -5.88 8.75
N VAL A 45 -16.59 -4.65 8.82
CA VAL A 45 -15.80 -3.45 8.57
C VAL A 45 -14.77 -3.39 9.69
N THR A 46 -13.55 -3.85 9.43
CA THR A 46 -12.40 -3.47 10.26
C THR A 46 -12.27 -1.97 10.14
N THR A 47 -12.63 -1.29 11.23
CA THR A 47 -12.36 0.11 11.54
C THR A 47 -11.05 0.58 10.93
N ASP A 48 -11.14 1.62 10.11
CA ASP A 48 -10.02 2.45 9.66
C ASP A 48 -9.06 2.70 10.82
N ASP A 49 -7.93 2.00 10.79
CA ASP A 49 -6.78 2.37 11.60
C ASP A 49 -6.30 3.71 11.04
N PRO A 50 -6.20 4.78 11.85
CA PRO A 50 -5.75 6.10 11.40
C PRO A 50 -4.30 6.11 10.87
N SER A 51 -3.63 4.96 10.89
CA SER A 51 -2.31 4.71 10.31
C SER A 51 -2.32 3.91 8.99
N THR A 52 -3.48 3.74 8.34
CA THR A 52 -3.59 2.92 7.12
C THR A 52 -3.01 3.62 5.89
N PHE A 53 -1.70 3.53 5.72
CA PHE A 53 -1.02 3.86 4.47
C PHE A 53 -1.09 2.68 3.50
N GLY A 54 -1.11 2.97 2.20
CA GLY A 54 -1.25 1.94 1.18
C GLY A 54 -2.60 1.21 1.18
N SER A 55 -2.73 0.27 0.26
CA SER A 55 -3.94 -0.54 0.06
C SER A 55 -3.69 -2.02 0.33
N ALA A 56 -4.76 -2.80 0.52
CA ALA A 56 -4.68 -4.25 0.58
C ALA A 56 -4.33 -4.89 -0.78
N THR A 57 -4.58 -4.19 -1.89
CA THR A 57 -4.30 -4.66 -3.26
C THR A 57 -3.67 -3.56 -4.12
N GLY A 58 -2.91 -3.94 -5.16
CA GLY A 58 -2.33 -3.00 -6.12
C GLY A 58 -3.38 -2.13 -6.79
N LYS A 59 -4.46 -2.74 -7.29
CA LYS A 59 -5.60 -2.01 -7.88
C LYS A 59 -6.23 -1.02 -6.90
N GLY A 60 -6.44 -1.42 -5.64
CA GLY A 60 -6.98 -0.52 -4.62
C GLY A 60 -6.05 0.65 -4.29
N ALA A 61 -4.73 0.47 -4.41
CA ALA A 61 -3.78 1.57 -4.22
C ALA A 61 -3.96 2.65 -5.29
N ILE A 62 -4.12 2.21 -6.55
CA ILE A 62 -4.40 3.07 -7.69
C ILE A 62 -5.73 3.78 -7.53
N GLU A 63 -6.81 3.05 -7.23
CA GLU A 63 -8.16 3.62 -7.07
C GLU A 63 -8.18 4.68 -5.95
N GLY A 64 -7.55 4.38 -4.81
CA GLY A 64 -7.40 5.34 -3.72
C GLY A 64 -6.58 6.57 -4.13
N PHE A 65 -5.50 6.37 -4.88
CA PHE A 65 -4.61 7.47 -5.30
C PHE A 65 -5.32 8.38 -6.30
N LEU A 66 -6.03 7.82 -7.28
CA LEU A 66 -6.84 8.54 -8.25
C LEU A 66 -8.02 9.29 -7.58
N LYS A 67 -8.62 8.70 -6.54
CA LYS A 67 -9.61 9.41 -5.71
C LYS A 67 -8.99 10.62 -5.01
N ALA A 68 -7.81 10.48 -4.40
CA ALA A 68 -7.12 11.57 -3.74
C ALA A 68 -6.71 12.69 -4.72
N VAL A 69 -6.29 12.32 -5.94
CA VAL A 69 -6.02 13.28 -7.03
C VAL A 69 -7.23 14.16 -7.31
N ASN A 70 -8.40 13.55 -7.53
CA ASN A 70 -9.61 14.30 -7.87
C ASN A 70 -10.14 15.13 -6.69
N ALA A 71 -9.87 14.70 -5.46
CA ALA A 71 -10.16 15.46 -4.24
C ALA A 71 -9.15 16.58 -3.96
N GLN A 72 -8.12 16.72 -4.80
CA GLN A 72 -6.98 17.62 -4.59
C GLN A 72 -6.23 17.38 -3.26
N ASP A 73 -6.29 16.16 -2.73
CA ASP A 73 -5.76 15.78 -1.42
C ASP A 73 -4.31 15.29 -1.54
N LEU A 74 -3.35 16.21 -1.42
CA LEU A 74 -1.92 15.85 -1.45
C LEU A 74 -1.52 14.94 -0.29
N GLN A 75 -2.20 14.99 0.86
CA GLN A 75 -1.90 14.11 1.99
C GLN A 75 -2.37 12.68 1.67
N GLY A 76 -3.58 12.52 1.16
CA GLY A 76 -4.11 11.24 0.68
C GLY A 76 -3.27 10.65 -0.45
N MET A 77 -2.80 11.48 -1.39
CA MET A 77 -1.85 11.03 -2.41
C MET A 77 -0.55 10.52 -1.78
N SER A 78 0.01 11.27 -0.82
CA SER A 78 1.25 10.88 -0.13
C SER A 78 1.14 9.58 0.68
N ALA A 79 -0.08 9.24 1.12
CA ALA A 79 -0.37 8.02 1.87
C ALA A 79 -0.38 6.76 0.99
N LEU A 80 -0.46 6.91 -0.33
CA LEU A 80 -0.57 5.82 -1.30
C LEU A 80 0.59 5.76 -2.29
N TRP A 81 1.48 6.75 -2.27
CA TRP A 81 2.64 6.83 -3.15
C TRP A 81 3.95 6.51 -2.41
N GLY A 82 4.78 5.66 -3.01
CA GLY A 82 6.05 5.25 -2.42
C GLY A 82 6.75 4.18 -3.24
N ASN A 83 7.52 3.33 -2.58
CA ASN A 83 8.21 2.22 -3.22
C ASN A 83 8.32 1.05 -2.23
N ALA A 84 9.02 -0.02 -2.62
CA ALA A 84 9.21 -1.19 -1.76
C ALA A 84 9.85 -0.88 -0.39
N LYS A 85 10.54 0.26 -0.22
CA LYS A 85 11.18 0.67 1.03
C LYS A 85 10.25 1.47 1.95
N GLY A 86 9.15 2.02 1.44
CA GLY A 86 8.24 2.86 2.21
C GLY A 86 7.58 3.97 1.41
N LEU A 87 6.91 4.88 2.10
CA LEU A 87 6.20 6.00 1.49
C LEU A 87 7.18 7.03 0.92
N ALA A 88 6.75 7.74 -0.13
CA ALA A 88 7.52 8.81 -0.73
C ALA A 88 7.78 9.96 0.27
N ARG A 89 6.81 10.23 1.16
CA ARG A 89 6.91 11.31 2.16
C ARG A 89 7.98 11.08 3.23
N ASP A 90 8.42 9.84 3.42
CA ASP A 90 9.49 9.49 4.35
C ASP A 90 10.87 9.56 3.67
N GLN A 91 10.90 9.73 2.34
CA GLN A 91 12.10 9.67 1.51
C GLN A 91 12.45 11.02 0.87
N PHE A 92 11.45 11.86 0.61
CA PHE A 92 11.64 13.21 0.08
C PHE A 92 11.48 14.28 1.17
N LYS A 93 12.13 15.42 0.98
CA LYS A 93 11.81 16.63 1.76
C LYS A 93 10.39 17.07 1.44
N ARG A 94 9.70 17.67 2.41
CA ARG A 94 8.30 18.11 2.27
C ARG A 94 8.08 18.97 1.03
N GLU A 95 8.92 19.98 0.81
CA GLU A 95 8.78 20.90 -0.33
C GLU A 95 9.02 20.20 -1.68
N GLU A 96 9.86 19.17 -1.71
CA GLU A 96 10.10 18.37 -2.91
C GLU A 96 8.92 17.43 -3.19
N LEU A 97 8.43 16.75 -2.15
CA LEU A 97 7.26 15.88 -2.22
C LEU A 97 6.05 16.64 -2.76
N GLU A 98 5.76 17.80 -2.19
CA GLU A 98 4.60 18.62 -2.57
C GLU A 98 4.67 19.02 -4.05
N LYS A 99 5.81 19.51 -4.53
CA LYS A 99 6.00 19.87 -5.95
C LYS A 99 5.76 18.67 -6.87
N ARG A 100 6.30 17.50 -6.52
CA ARG A 100 6.10 16.27 -7.30
C ARG A 100 4.64 15.85 -7.34
N LEU A 101 3.95 15.91 -6.19
CA LEU A 101 2.53 15.55 -6.09
C LEU A 101 1.63 16.52 -6.85
N ILE A 102 1.91 17.82 -6.82
CA ILE A 102 1.15 18.83 -7.59
C ILE A 102 1.26 18.57 -9.10
N VAL A 103 2.48 18.29 -9.60
CA VAL A 103 2.70 17.98 -11.02
C VAL A 103 1.96 16.69 -11.41
N MET A 104 2.08 15.62 -10.61
CA MET A 104 1.33 14.39 -10.83
C MET A 104 -0.18 14.62 -10.82
N GLN A 105 -0.69 15.32 -9.81
CA GLN A 105 -2.13 15.61 -9.66
C GLN A 105 -2.67 16.30 -10.91
N CYS A 106 -2.00 17.33 -11.41
CA CYS A 106 -2.44 18.06 -12.59
C CYS A 106 -2.50 17.17 -13.84
N LEU A 107 -1.50 16.28 -14.01
CA LEU A 107 -1.39 15.38 -15.16
C LEU A 107 -2.39 14.23 -15.12
N ILE A 108 -2.77 13.75 -13.93
CA ILE A 108 -3.62 12.56 -13.77
C ILE A 108 -5.04 12.87 -13.31
N GLN A 109 -5.37 14.13 -13.04
CA GLN A 109 -6.75 14.56 -12.76
C GLN A 109 -7.66 14.22 -13.94
N HIS A 110 -8.82 13.64 -13.66
CA HIS A 110 -9.69 13.06 -14.67
C HIS A 110 -11.16 13.09 -14.23
N ASP A 111 -12.06 13.03 -15.20
CA ASP A 111 -13.50 12.86 -14.99
C ASP A 111 -13.86 11.37 -14.90
N LYS A 112 -13.13 10.51 -15.62
CA LYS A 112 -13.34 9.07 -15.67
C LYS A 112 -12.02 8.31 -15.72
N ALA A 113 -11.94 7.19 -15.00
CA ALA A 113 -10.85 6.22 -15.06
C ALA A 113 -11.41 4.82 -15.31
N VAL A 114 -10.80 4.07 -16.22
CA VAL A 114 -11.17 2.69 -16.55
C VAL A 114 -9.92 1.83 -16.60
N PHE A 115 -10.01 0.61 -16.06
CA PHE A 115 -9.01 -0.44 -16.27
C PHE A 115 -9.43 -1.26 -17.49
N PRO A 116 -8.73 -1.15 -18.64
CA PRO A 116 -9.10 -1.90 -19.84
C PRO A 116 -8.80 -3.40 -19.73
N GLU A 117 -7.97 -3.80 -18.76
CA GLU A 117 -7.59 -5.18 -18.47
C GLU A 117 -8.04 -5.54 -17.03
N ASP A 118 -8.56 -6.75 -16.84
CA ASP A 118 -9.04 -7.22 -15.53
C ASP A 118 -7.91 -7.54 -14.53
N ARG A 119 -6.73 -7.89 -15.05
CA ARG A 119 -5.57 -8.31 -14.26
C ARG A 119 -4.36 -7.44 -14.55
N PRO A 120 -3.51 -7.17 -13.55
CA PRO A 120 -2.25 -6.50 -13.80
C PRO A 120 -1.29 -7.40 -14.58
N ARG A 121 -0.37 -6.76 -15.27
CA ARG A 121 0.83 -7.39 -15.80
C ARG A 121 1.85 -7.51 -14.69
N LEU A 122 2.36 -8.72 -14.47
CA LEU A 122 3.39 -8.95 -13.46
C LEU A 122 4.74 -8.50 -14.00
N VAL A 123 5.44 -7.67 -13.24
CA VAL A 123 6.75 -7.12 -13.58
C VAL A 123 7.78 -7.59 -12.54
N THR A 124 9.06 -7.53 -12.88
CA THR A 124 10.15 -7.99 -12.02
C THR A 124 10.11 -7.36 -10.61
N GLY A 125 10.46 -8.18 -9.62
CA GLY A 125 10.53 -7.74 -8.21
C GLY A 125 9.16 -7.59 -7.53
N GLY A 126 8.16 -8.36 -7.96
CA GLY A 126 6.84 -8.40 -7.33
C GLY A 126 5.96 -7.18 -7.64
N ARG A 127 6.30 -6.44 -8.70
CA ARG A 127 5.53 -5.28 -9.17
C ARG A 127 4.33 -5.70 -10.00
N GLN A 128 3.30 -4.88 -9.96
CA GLN A 128 2.10 -5.01 -10.78
C GLN A 128 1.93 -3.75 -11.60
N GLU A 129 1.96 -3.89 -12.92
CA GLU A 129 1.63 -2.82 -13.86
C GLU A 129 0.17 -2.94 -14.29
N PHE A 130 -0.58 -1.84 -14.20
CA PHE A 130 -1.96 -1.72 -14.64
C PHE A 130 -2.05 -0.76 -15.81
N LEU A 131 -2.68 -1.19 -16.90
CA LEU A 131 -3.10 -0.27 -17.95
C LEU A 131 -4.36 0.48 -17.49
N ILE A 132 -4.39 1.79 -17.67
CA ILE A 132 -5.52 2.64 -17.31
C ILE A 132 -5.82 3.59 -18.47
N GLU A 133 -7.10 3.78 -18.75
CA GLU A 133 -7.61 4.84 -19.61
C GLU A 133 -8.21 5.94 -18.74
N LEU A 134 -7.67 7.16 -18.87
CA LEU A 134 -8.17 8.36 -18.21
C LEU A 134 -8.89 9.24 -19.24
N THR A 135 -10.01 9.82 -18.85
CA THR A 135 -10.74 10.83 -19.63
C THR A 135 -10.82 12.13 -18.86
N LYS A 136 -10.45 13.25 -19.49
CA LYS A 136 -10.56 14.62 -18.95
C LYS A 136 -11.12 15.53 -20.03
N GLN A 137 -12.24 16.21 -19.75
CA GLN A 137 -12.86 17.19 -20.65
C GLN A 137 -13.08 16.67 -22.08
N GLY A 138 -13.45 15.40 -22.21
CA GLY A 138 -13.69 14.73 -23.50
C GLY A 138 -12.44 14.18 -24.20
N ALA A 139 -11.22 14.46 -23.72
CA ALA A 139 -9.99 13.84 -24.19
C ALA A 139 -9.70 12.55 -23.40
N SER A 140 -9.34 11.46 -24.10
CA SER A 140 -8.94 10.20 -23.47
C SER A 140 -7.48 9.85 -23.77
N ALA A 141 -6.78 9.34 -22.76
CA ALA A 141 -5.41 8.86 -22.89
C ALA A 141 -5.21 7.55 -22.11
N ARG A 142 -4.40 6.65 -22.67
CA ARG A 142 -3.98 5.41 -22.00
C ARG A 142 -2.58 5.55 -21.43
N THR A 143 -2.42 5.19 -20.17
CA THR A 143 -1.15 5.19 -19.41
C THR A 143 -1.01 3.87 -18.64
N SER A 144 0.19 3.56 -18.16
CA SER A 144 0.38 2.50 -17.18
C SER A 144 0.72 3.07 -15.80
N ILE A 145 0.24 2.38 -14.76
CA ILE A 145 0.59 2.67 -13.36
C ILE A 145 1.18 1.41 -12.74
N THR A 146 2.38 1.55 -12.18
CA THR A 146 3.07 0.47 -11.48
C THR A 146 2.78 0.58 -9.99
N THR A 147 2.50 -0.57 -9.37
CA THR A 147 2.34 -0.71 -7.92
C THR A 147 3.29 -1.76 -7.37
N VAL A 148 3.64 -1.60 -6.10
CA VAL A 148 4.58 -2.47 -5.40
C VAL A 148 4.12 -2.69 -3.96
N GLN A 149 4.46 -3.85 -3.39
CA GLN A 149 4.29 -4.06 -1.94
C GLN A 149 5.37 -3.31 -1.18
N GLY A 150 4.94 -2.40 -0.29
CA GLY A 150 5.78 -1.72 0.67
C GLY A 150 5.75 -2.39 2.05
N PRO A 151 6.25 -1.70 3.09
CA PRO A 151 6.22 -2.17 4.47
C PRO A 151 4.82 -2.59 4.93
N GLY A 152 4.75 -3.63 5.76
CA GLY A 152 3.47 -4.16 6.26
C GLY A 152 2.61 -4.88 5.21
N GLY A 153 3.18 -5.22 4.04
CA GLY A 153 2.47 -5.91 2.96
C GLY A 153 1.42 -5.05 2.26
N ARG A 154 1.49 -3.72 2.45
CA ARG A 154 0.56 -2.75 1.85
C ARG A 154 1.03 -2.38 0.45
N TRP A 155 0.10 -2.32 -0.49
CA TRP A 155 0.38 -1.90 -1.85
C TRP A 155 0.43 -0.39 -1.95
N LEU A 156 1.45 0.10 -2.67
CA LEU A 156 1.68 1.50 -2.98
C LEU A 156 1.70 1.69 -4.49
N VAL A 157 1.25 2.85 -4.96
CA VAL A 157 1.62 3.35 -6.29
C VAL A 157 3.10 3.66 -6.26
N GLU A 158 3.85 3.10 -7.20
CA GLU A 158 5.30 3.35 -7.33
C GLU A 158 5.59 4.37 -8.41
N ASP A 159 5.01 4.16 -9.59
CA ASP A 159 5.28 4.95 -10.78
C ASP A 159 4.02 5.12 -11.64
N VAL A 160 3.93 6.24 -12.33
CA VAL A 160 2.87 6.57 -13.27
C VAL A 160 3.52 7.04 -14.57
N ASP A 161 3.23 6.37 -15.70
CA ASP A 161 3.72 6.81 -17.00
C ASP A 161 2.98 8.07 -17.47
N VAL A 162 3.47 9.23 -17.05
CA VAL A 162 2.87 10.52 -17.37
C VAL A 162 3.21 11.01 -18.78
N ALA A 163 4.05 10.32 -19.56
CA ALA A 163 4.51 10.80 -20.86
C ALA A 163 3.33 11.06 -21.84
N LYS A 164 2.29 10.22 -21.75
CA LYS A 164 1.07 10.32 -22.57
C LYS A 164 -0.01 11.24 -21.97
N LEU A 165 0.23 11.79 -20.79
CA LEU A 165 -0.73 12.62 -20.05
C LEU A 165 -0.37 14.11 -20.03
N ARG A 166 0.68 14.51 -20.76
CA ARG A 166 1.19 15.89 -20.76
C ARG A 166 0.14 16.94 -21.12
N ASP A 167 -0.81 16.57 -21.97
CA ASP A 167 -1.86 17.47 -22.42
C ASP A 167 -3.01 17.62 -21.42
N PHE A 168 -3.04 16.84 -20.34
CA PHE A 168 -4.08 16.93 -19.31
C PHE A 168 -3.81 18.08 -18.34
N CYS A 169 -2.54 18.53 -18.22
CA CYS A 169 -2.15 19.65 -17.39
C CYS A 169 -1.85 20.87 -18.27
N ARG A 170 -2.87 21.68 -18.54
CA ARG A 170 -2.79 22.89 -19.36
C ARG A 170 -3.45 24.07 -18.66
#